data_AF-I6ZNL0-F1
#
_entry.id   AF-I6ZNL0-F1
#
_cell.length_a   1.000
_cell.length_b   1.000
_cell.length_c   1.000
_cell.angle_alpha   90.00
_cell.angle_beta   90.00
_cell.angle_gamma   90.00
#
_symmetry.space_group_name_H-M   'P 1'
#
loop_
_entity.id
_entity.type
_entity.pdbx_description
1 polymer ?
#
loop_
_entity_poly.entity_id
_entity_poly.type
_entity_poly.pdbx_seq_one_letter_code
_entity_poly.pdbx_strand_id
1 'polypeptide(L)'
;MKKLLTALIFALVDIVCFLQGSVILVYALLHVKYKVEIARAEGFTSVELNNLPVAIGGYYYYPESYIKIAMIGIGLIVTGVLMRSWRKNYIEPQNL
;
A
#
# COMPACT_ATOMS: atom_id res chain seq x y z
N MET A 1 34.21 -12.31 1.06
CA MET A 1 33.69 -11.33 0.07
C MET A 1 32.28 -11.65 -0.43
N LYS A 2 31.99 -12.84 -1.00
CA LYS A 2 30.66 -13.16 -1.57
C LYS A 2 29.50 -13.00 -0.56
N LYS A 3 29.64 -13.52 0.67
CA LYS A 3 28.62 -13.39 1.74
C LYS A 3 28.31 -11.93 2.12
N LEU A 4 29.33 -11.08 2.11
CA LEU A 4 29.22 -9.66 2.49
C LEU A 4 28.53 -8.86 1.39
N LEU A 5 28.84 -9.15 0.12
CA LEU A 5 28.15 -8.59 -1.04
C LEU A 5 26.65 -8.98 -1.05
N THR A 6 26.34 -10.26 -0.83
CA THR A 6 24.96 -10.75 -0.78
C THR A 6 24.18 -10.12 0.36
N ALA A 7 24.77 -10.00 1.55
CA ALA A 7 24.18 -9.32 2.69
C ALA A 7 23.85 -7.84 2.39
N LEU A 8 24.75 -7.15 1.68
CA LEU A 8 24.57 -5.76 1.27
C LEU A 8 23.46 -5.60 0.23
N ILE A 9 23.36 -6.52 -0.73
CA ILE A 9 22.25 -6.55 -1.70
C ILE A 9 20.92 -6.76 -0.97
N PHE A 10 20.83 -7.74 -0.06
CA PHE A 10 19.62 -7.94 0.74
C PHE A 10 19.26 -6.71 1.60
N ALA A 11 20.25 -5.94 2.06
CA ALA A 11 20.06 -4.66 2.75
C ALA A 11 19.41 -3.61 1.88
N LEU A 12 19.93 -3.47 0.68
CA LEU A 12 19.48 -2.47 -0.26
C LEU A 12 18.05 -2.79 -0.72
N VAL A 13 17.75 -4.05 -1.00
CA VAL A 13 16.38 -4.46 -1.40
C VAL A 13 15.38 -4.29 -0.25
N ASP A 14 15.74 -4.64 0.98
CA ASP A 14 14.89 -4.40 2.17
C ASP A 14 14.53 -2.91 2.32
N ILE A 15 15.52 -2.02 2.20
CA ILE A 15 15.32 -0.57 2.28
C ILE A 15 14.39 -0.08 1.16
N VAL A 16 14.64 -0.50 -0.08
CA VAL A 16 13.82 -0.08 -1.23
C VAL A 16 12.38 -0.59 -1.07
N CYS A 17 12.19 -1.85 -0.69
CA CYS A 17 10.87 -2.42 -0.45
C CYS A 17 10.11 -1.70 0.68
N PHE A 18 10.78 -1.38 1.79
CA PHE A 18 10.16 -0.61 2.87
C PHE A 18 9.80 0.81 2.44
N LEU A 19 10.71 1.50 1.74
CA LEU A 19 10.49 2.88 1.32
C LEU A 19 9.35 2.97 0.31
N GLN A 20 9.39 2.15 -0.75
CA GLN A 20 8.36 2.12 -1.78
C GLN A 20 7.02 1.63 -1.21
N GLY A 21 7.04 0.56 -0.41
CA GLY A 21 5.84 0.04 0.24
C GLY A 21 5.16 1.10 1.11
N SER A 22 5.94 1.82 1.92
CA SER A 22 5.42 2.89 2.79
C SER A 22 4.85 4.07 1.99
N VAL A 23 5.56 4.54 0.96
CA VAL A 23 5.09 5.64 0.10
C VAL A 23 3.79 5.27 -0.62
N ILE A 24 3.71 4.07 -1.17
CA ILE A 24 2.51 3.56 -1.84
C ILE A 24 1.35 3.43 -0.86
N LEU A 25 1.61 2.95 0.36
CA LEU A 25 0.57 2.80 1.38
C LEU A 25 0.00 4.16 1.80
N VAL A 26 0.87 5.14 2.07
CA VAL A 26 0.47 6.50 2.41
C VAL A 26 -0.28 7.15 1.25
N TYR A 27 0.22 6.99 0.02
CA TYR A 27 -0.47 7.49 -1.17
C TYR A 27 -1.88 6.91 -1.29
N ALA A 28 -2.03 5.60 -1.09
CA ALA A 28 -3.34 4.95 -1.13
C ALA A 28 -4.27 5.54 -0.05
N LEU A 29 -3.80 5.60 1.20
CA LEU A 29 -4.60 6.08 2.35
C LEU A 29 -5.13 7.51 2.17
N LEU A 30 -4.42 8.37 1.46
CA LEU A 30 -4.83 9.77 1.23
C LEU A 30 -5.94 9.94 0.18
N HIS A 31 -6.27 8.92 -0.60
CA HIS A 31 -7.25 9.02 -1.70
C HIS A 31 -8.63 8.47 -1.32
N VAL A 32 -9.16 8.96 -0.19
CA VAL A 32 -10.56 8.72 0.19
C VAL A 32 -11.46 9.60 -0.67
N LYS A 33 -12.42 8.99 -1.39
CA LYS A 33 -13.37 9.73 -2.25
C LYS A 33 -14.75 9.82 -1.59
N TYR A 34 -15.50 10.86 -1.94
CA TYR A 34 -16.89 11.06 -1.52
C TYR A 34 -17.82 10.86 -2.70
N LYS A 35 -18.82 9.98 -2.56
CA LYS A 35 -19.83 9.70 -3.60
C LYS A 35 -21.19 10.11 -3.09
N VAL A 36 -21.96 10.80 -3.94
CA VAL A 36 -23.36 11.15 -3.65
C VAL A 36 -24.25 10.34 -4.59
N GLU A 37 -25.15 9.56 -4.01
CA GLU A 37 -26.22 8.90 -4.76
C GLU A 37 -27.42 9.84 -4.82
N ILE A 38 -27.64 10.46 -5.98
CA ILE A 38 -28.83 11.28 -6.22
C ILE A 38 -29.88 10.36 -6.83
N ALA A 39 -30.87 9.95 -6.03
CA ALA A 39 -32.01 9.19 -6.52
C ALA A 39 -32.91 10.11 -7.38
N ARG A 40 -32.59 10.24 -8.67
CA ARG A 40 -33.50 10.78 -9.69
C ARG A 40 -34.29 9.62 -10.28
N ALA A 41 -35.61 9.79 -10.39
CA ALA A 41 -36.63 8.78 -10.65
C ALA A 41 -36.50 7.92 -11.94
N GLU A 42 -35.37 7.92 -12.66
CA GLU A 42 -35.20 7.20 -13.93
C GLU A 42 -33.87 6.43 -14.08
N GLY A 43 -33.08 6.31 -13.02
CA GLY A 43 -31.84 5.52 -13.07
C GLY A 43 -30.76 6.11 -12.19
N PHE A 44 -30.11 5.24 -11.41
CA PHE A 44 -29.05 5.61 -10.48
C PHE A 44 -27.87 6.23 -11.24
N THR A 45 -27.81 7.56 -11.26
CA THR A 45 -26.67 8.32 -11.77
C THR A 45 -25.87 8.83 -10.58
N SER A 46 -24.77 8.15 -10.27
CA SER A 46 -23.89 8.57 -9.19
C SER A 46 -22.97 9.69 -9.66
N VAL A 47 -22.98 10.82 -8.96
CA VAL A 47 -22.10 11.96 -9.27
C VAL A 47 -20.94 11.92 -8.28
N GLU A 48 -19.72 11.66 -8.77
CA GLU A 48 -18.48 11.75 -7.97
C GLU A 48 -18.15 13.24 -7.77
N LEU A 49 -18.51 13.79 -6.61
CA LEU A 49 -18.17 15.16 -6.23
C LEU A 49 -16.80 15.16 -5.52
N ASN A 50 -15.77 15.59 -6.25
CA ASN A 50 -14.40 15.59 -5.74
C ASN A 50 -14.13 16.60 -4.61
N ASN A 51 -15.05 17.52 -4.24
CA ASN A 51 -14.64 18.64 -3.38
C ASN A 51 -15.58 19.19 -2.29
N LEU A 52 -16.82 18.73 -2.08
CA LEU A 52 -17.68 19.34 -1.05
C LEU A 52 -18.72 18.38 -0.44
N PRO A 53 -18.79 18.22 0.91
CA PRO A 53 -19.82 17.43 1.59
C PRO A 53 -21.08 18.28 1.78
N VAL A 54 -21.77 18.64 0.69
CA VAL A 54 -22.94 19.54 0.75
C VAL A 54 -24.27 18.82 0.43
N ALA A 55 -24.23 17.54 0.03
CA ALA A 55 -25.43 16.78 -0.30
C ALA A 55 -25.78 15.75 0.79
N ILE A 56 -26.99 15.89 1.36
CA ILE A 56 -27.63 14.97 2.30
C ILE A 56 -27.83 13.63 1.57
N GLY A 57 -27.08 12.58 1.96
CA GLY A 57 -27.20 11.22 1.40
C GLY A 57 -25.94 10.65 0.73
N GLY A 58 -24.80 11.35 0.75
CA GLY A 58 -23.54 10.79 0.26
C GLY A 58 -22.84 9.87 1.28
N TYR A 59 -22.01 8.95 0.78
CA TYR A 59 -21.14 8.11 1.60
C TYR A 59 -19.68 8.22 1.12
N TYR A 60 -18.76 8.16 2.08
CA TYR A 60 -17.33 8.04 1.78
C TYR A 60 -17.07 6.61 1.32
N TYR A 61 -16.39 6.48 0.19
CA TYR A 61 -15.97 5.19 -0.34
C TYR A 61 -14.50 5.24 -0.68
N TYR A 62 -13.84 4.10 -0.51
CA TYR A 62 -12.46 3.95 -0.90
C TYR A 62 -12.45 3.24 -2.26
N PRO A 63 -11.99 3.90 -3.34
CA PRO A 63 -12.08 3.33 -4.69
C PRO A 63 -11.29 2.02 -4.79
N GLU A 64 -11.82 1.03 -5.52
CA GLU A 64 -11.16 -0.29 -5.66
C GLU A 64 -9.72 -0.20 -6.18
N SER A 65 -9.42 0.79 -7.02
CA SER A 65 -8.06 1.04 -7.51
C SER A 65 -7.08 1.29 -6.37
N TYR A 66 -7.47 2.09 -5.37
CA TYR A 66 -6.63 2.37 -4.21
C TYR A 66 -6.55 1.20 -3.23
N ILE A 67 -7.54 0.29 -3.21
CA ILE A 67 -7.44 -0.97 -2.45
C ILE A 67 -6.33 -1.84 -3.04
N LYS A 68 -6.32 -2.00 -4.37
CA LYS A 68 -5.28 -2.77 -5.08
C LYS A 68 -3.89 -2.15 -4.88
N ILE A 69 -3.80 -0.82 -4.93
CA ILE A 69 -2.55 -0.09 -4.66
C ILE A 69 -2.08 -0.30 -3.21
N ALA A 70 -2.99 -0.23 -2.23
CA ALA A 70 -2.67 -0.51 -0.83
C ALA A 70 -2.17 -1.95 -0.63
N MET A 71 -2.78 -2.93 -1.30
CA MET A 71 -2.31 -4.33 -1.27
C MET A 71 -0.88 -4.48 -1.80
N ILE A 72 -0.52 -3.77 -2.88
CA ILE A 72 0.86 -3.75 -3.40
C ILE A 72 1.82 -3.18 -2.35
N GLY A 73 1.44 -2.06 -1.71
CA GLY A 73 2.23 -1.47 -0.63
C GLY A 73 2.48 -2.43 0.54
N ILE A 74 1.43 -3.13 0.99
CA ILE A 74 1.54 -4.16 2.03
C ILE A 74 2.47 -5.30 1.58
N GLY A 75 2.30 -5.79 0.35
CA GLY A 75 3.15 -6.86 -0.19
C GLY A 75 4.63 -6.51 -0.22
N LEU A 76 4.96 -5.27 -0.57
CA LEU A 76 6.34 -4.76 -0.54
C LEU A 76 6.91 -4.72 0.89
N ILE A 77 6.12 -4.25 1.87
CA ILE A 77 6.55 -4.23 3.28
C ILE A 77 6.82 -5.66 3.78
N VAL A 78 5.90 -6.60 3.50
CA VAL A 78 6.06 -8.02 3.89
C VAL A 78 7.32 -8.61 3.24
N THR A 79 7.56 -8.31 1.96
CA THR A 79 8.76 -8.78 1.24
C THR A 79 10.03 -8.24 1.88
N GLY A 80 10.08 -6.95 2.25
CA GLY A 80 11.20 -6.37 2.97
C GLY A 80 11.46 -7.06 4.32
N VAL A 81 10.41 -7.29 5.10
CA VAL A 81 10.50 -8.02 6.39
C VAL A 81 11.04 -9.44 6.19
N LEU A 82 10.57 -10.17 5.18
CA LEU A 82 11.06 -11.52 4.88
C LEU A 82 12.55 -11.50 4.49
N MET A 83 12.98 -10.53 3.67
CA MET A 83 14.38 -10.37 3.30
C MET A 83 15.27 -10.01 4.49
N ARG A 84 14.76 -9.20 5.44
CA ARG A 84 15.46 -8.90 6.70
C ARG A 84 15.61 -10.15 7.56
N SER A 85 14.56 -10.96 7.67
CA SER A 85 14.57 -12.23 8.41
C SER A 85 15.58 -13.22 7.80
N TRP A 86 15.56 -13.38 6.48
CA TRP A 86 16.51 -14.24 5.77
C TRP A 86 17.96 -13.78 5.91
N ARG A 87 18.21 -12.47 5.90
CA ARG A 87 19.57 -11.96 6.10
C ARG A 87 20.12 -12.29 7.48
N LYS A 88 19.31 -12.18 8.54
CA LYS A 88 19.72 -12.58 9.89
C LYS A 88 20.14 -14.05 9.91
N ASN A 89 19.33 -14.93 9.34
CA ASN A 89 19.63 -16.37 9.25
C ASN A 89 20.85 -16.69 8.35
N TYR A 90 21.16 -15.85 7.36
CA TYR A 90 22.28 -16.08 6.42
C TYR A 90 23.63 -15.58 6.95
N ILE A 91 23.63 -14.51 7.75
CA ILE A 91 24.84 -13.92 8.36
C ILE A 91 25.22 -14.65 9.65
N GLU A 92 24.24 -15.20 10.36
CA GLU A 92 24.42 -15.95 11.60
C GLU A 92 24.09 -17.43 11.34
N PRO A 93 25.01 -18.19 10.68
CA PRO A 93 24.87 -19.64 10.67
C PRO A 93 25.08 -20.08 12.12
N GLN A 94 24.00 -20.50 12.75
CA GLN A 94 23.93 -21.37 13.91
C GLN A 94 25.26 -21.57 14.66
N ASN A 95 25.39 -20.97 15.85
CA ASN A 95 26.18 -21.56 16.92
C ASN A 95 25.49 -22.85 17.40
N LEU A 96 25.48 -23.89 16.55
CA LEU A 96 25.19 -25.29 16.88
C LEU A 96 26.41 -26.12 16.48
#